data_AF-A0AAJ7V6Q0-F1
#
_entry.id   AF-A0AAJ7V6Q0-F1
#
_cell.length_a   1.000
_cell.length_b   1.000
_cell.length_c   1.000
_cell.angle_alpha   90.00
_cell.angle_beta   90.00
_cell.angle_gamma   90.00
#
_symmetry.space_group_name_H-M   'P 1'
#
loop_
_entity.id
_entity.type
_entity.pdbx_description
1 polymer ?
#
loop_
_entity_poly.entity_id
_entity_poly.type
_entity_poly.pdbx_seq_one_letter_code
_entity_poly.pdbx_strand_id
1 'polypeptide(L)'
;MIVNQRMIAEKCIELKFQQIQRETIQAEKLLEDQLELLQKQLKDEARVHEESKKFLQNQHEGLQLQLQQWQEHTQQMLQEKEQQLNHVHCKRTVNLEKLSEMRRKFKQMEQVAMEDREEQEKLRQQQAEARAATKLQAWWRGCMVRRGLGSFKKAEEDKKGKKKKDGKKKKKK
;
A
#
# COMPACT_ATOMS: atom_id res chain seq x y z
N MET A 1 -8.21 -13.18 126.36
CA MET A 1 -8.62 -13.94 125.15
C MET A 1 -9.01 -13.03 123.98
N ILE A 2 -9.79 -11.96 124.19
CA ILE A 2 -10.32 -11.07 123.13
C ILE A 2 -9.23 -10.36 122.30
N VAL A 3 -8.18 -9.83 122.95
CA VAL A 3 -7.05 -9.14 122.27
C VAL A 3 -6.29 -10.11 121.34
N ASN A 4 -6.13 -11.36 121.77
CA ASN A 4 -5.42 -12.38 121.01
C ASN A 4 -6.22 -12.81 119.76
N GLN A 5 -7.56 -12.90 119.87
CA GLN A 5 -8.45 -13.15 118.73
C GLN A 5 -8.44 -12.01 117.70
N ARG A 6 -8.40 -10.75 118.14
CA ARG A 6 -8.26 -9.58 117.25
C ARG A 6 -6.95 -9.61 116.46
N MET A 7 -5.84 -9.87 117.15
CA MET A 7 -4.52 -9.94 116.53
C MET A 7 -4.41 -11.09 115.50
N ILE A 8 -5.08 -12.21 115.76
CA ILE A 8 -5.15 -13.34 114.80
C ILE A 8 -6.00 -12.96 113.57
N ALA A 9 -7.12 -12.26 113.76
CA ALA A 9 -7.97 -11.81 112.67
C ALA A 9 -7.26 -10.78 111.76
N GLU A 10 -6.55 -9.81 112.34
CA GLU A 10 -5.73 -8.84 111.62
C GLU A 10 -4.64 -9.53 110.80
N LYS A 11 -3.91 -10.49 111.40
CA LYS A 11 -2.92 -11.31 110.66
C LYS A 11 -3.54 -12.14 109.53
N CYS A 12 -4.75 -12.67 109.70
CA CYS A 12 -5.46 -13.39 108.63
C CYS A 12 -5.85 -12.45 107.47
N ILE A 13 -6.27 -11.22 107.77
CA ILE A 13 -6.60 -10.21 106.74
C ILE A 13 -5.33 -9.80 105.99
N GLU A 14 -4.24 -9.53 106.71
CA GLU A 14 -2.93 -9.18 106.15
C GLU A 14 -2.41 -10.26 105.19
N LEU A 15 -2.48 -11.54 105.60
CA LEU A 15 -2.07 -12.66 104.74
C LEU A 15 -2.94 -12.78 103.47
N LYS A 16 -4.26 -12.61 103.60
CA LYS A 16 -5.18 -12.62 102.44
C LYS A 16 -4.89 -11.46 101.50
N PHE A 17 -4.62 -10.27 102.04
CA PHE A 17 -4.25 -9.11 101.23
C PHE A 17 -2.95 -9.35 100.47
N GLN A 18 -1.91 -9.85 101.14
CA GLN A 18 -0.63 -10.20 100.51
C GLN A 18 -0.78 -11.29 99.43
N GLN A 19 -1.65 -12.27 99.65
CA GLN A 19 -1.93 -13.31 98.67
C GLN A 19 -2.62 -12.73 97.42
N ILE A 20 -3.69 -11.95 97.61
CA ILE A 20 -4.39 -11.27 96.51
C ILE A 20 -3.42 -10.37 95.75
N GLN A 21 -2.61 -9.57 96.45
CA GLN A 21 -1.63 -8.67 95.82
C GLN A 21 -0.61 -9.43 94.94
N ARG A 22 -0.15 -10.60 95.38
CA ARG A 22 0.76 -11.43 94.58
C ARG A 22 0.08 -11.98 93.34
N GLU A 23 -1.18 -12.42 93.48
CA GLU A 23 -1.98 -12.92 92.36
C GLU A 23 -2.25 -11.82 91.33
N THR A 24 -2.57 -10.59 91.76
CA THR A 24 -2.71 -9.45 90.84
C THR A 24 -1.41 -9.11 90.13
N ILE A 25 -0.29 -9.03 90.85
CA ILE A 25 1.02 -8.75 90.22
C ILE A 25 1.40 -9.83 89.20
N GLN A 26 1.11 -11.09 89.49
CA GLN A 26 1.37 -12.19 88.54
C GLN A 26 0.48 -12.09 87.30
N ALA A 27 -0.80 -11.76 87.46
CA ALA A 27 -1.72 -11.55 86.35
C ALA A 27 -1.33 -10.33 85.51
N GLU A 28 -0.93 -9.23 86.14
CA GLU A 28 -0.43 -8.02 85.46
C GLU A 28 0.81 -8.32 84.62
N LYS A 29 1.81 -9.02 85.19
CA LYS A 29 3.00 -9.44 84.43
C LYS A 29 2.67 -10.32 83.24
N LEU A 30 1.76 -11.28 83.41
CA LEU A 30 1.33 -12.14 82.32
C LEU A 30 0.68 -11.34 81.17
N LEU A 31 -0.14 -10.34 81.52
CA LEU A 31 -0.77 -9.46 80.53
C LEU A 31 0.28 -8.55 79.85
N GLU A 32 1.26 -8.04 80.60
CA GLU A 32 2.38 -7.26 80.04
C GLU A 32 3.20 -8.10 79.04
N ASP A 33 3.56 -9.33 79.40
CA ASP A 33 4.28 -10.26 78.53
C ASP A 33 3.49 -10.58 77.25
N GLN A 34 2.17 -10.77 77.37
CA GLN A 34 1.28 -10.99 76.22
C GLN A 34 1.20 -9.76 75.32
N LEU A 35 1.09 -8.56 75.90
CA LEU A 35 1.09 -7.31 75.14
C LEU A 35 2.42 -7.11 74.41
N GLU A 36 3.55 -7.40 75.05
CA GLU A 36 4.87 -7.29 74.40
C GLU A 36 5.01 -8.29 73.25
N LEU A 37 4.53 -9.54 73.43
CA LEU A 37 4.53 -10.55 72.38
C LEU A 37 3.67 -10.14 71.19
N LEU A 38 2.43 -9.68 71.44
CA LEU A 38 1.53 -9.20 70.38
C LEU A 38 2.11 -7.99 69.65
N GLN A 39 2.76 -7.07 70.35
CA GLN A 39 3.45 -5.94 69.73
C GLN A 39 4.61 -6.37 68.84
N LYS A 40 5.39 -7.39 69.24
CA LYS A 40 6.46 -7.96 68.40
C LYS A 40 5.88 -8.60 67.15
N GLN A 41 4.83 -9.43 67.29
CA GLN A 41 4.15 -10.07 66.17
C GLN A 41 3.58 -9.04 65.18
N LEU A 42 2.94 -7.99 65.68
CA LEU A 42 2.40 -6.93 64.83
C LEU A 42 3.48 -6.20 64.03
N LYS A 43 4.64 -5.94 64.63
CA LYS A 43 5.78 -5.30 63.93
C LYS A 43 6.36 -6.22 62.87
N ASP A 44 6.51 -7.50 63.18
CA ASP A 44 6.99 -8.50 62.22
C ASP A 44 6.02 -8.66 61.04
N GLU A 45 4.71 -8.75 61.32
CA GLU A 45 3.67 -8.82 60.29
C GLU A 45 3.66 -7.56 59.40
N ALA A 46 3.78 -6.38 59.99
CA ALA A 46 3.89 -5.13 59.24
C ALA A 46 5.13 -5.09 58.33
N ARG A 47 6.27 -5.59 58.82
CA ARG A 47 7.51 -5.69 58.02
C ARG A 47 7.34 -6.65 56.85
N VAL A 48 6.86 -7.87 57.10
CA VAL A 48 6.64 -8.89 56.07
C VAL A 48 5.62 -8.42 55.03
N HIS A 49 4.58 -7.71 55.46
CA HIS A 49 3.59 -7.13 54.56
C HIS A 49 4.23 -6.09 53.62
N GLU A 50 5.04 -5.17 54.14
CA GLU A 50 5.76 -4.19 53.31
C GLU A 50 6.74 -4.84 52.33
N GLU A 51 7.47 -5.88 52.76
CA GLU A 51 8.36 -6.66 51.89
C GLU A 51 7.57 -7.37 50.77
N SER A 52 6.45 -7.99 51.11
CA SER A 52 5.55 -8.66 50.15
C SER A 52 4.97 -7.67 49.14
N LYS A 53 4.57 -6.48 49.62
CA LYS A 53 4.07 -5.39 48.77
C LYS A 53 5.14 -4.91 47.79
N LYS A 54 6.37 -4.65 48.26
CA LYS A 54 7.50 -4.26 47.40
C LYS A 54 7.82 -5.33 46.37
N PHE A 55 7.81 -6.60 46.76
CA PHE A 55 8.05 -7.72 45.84
C PHE A 55 7.00 -7.74 44.71
N LEU A 56 5.72 -7.65 45.06
CA LEU A 56 4.63 -7.62 44.08
C LEU A 56 4.70 -6.39 43.17
N GLN A 57 5.04 -5.22 43.72
CA GLN A 57 5.24 -3.99 42.94
C GLN A 57 6.37 -4.15 41.92
N ASN A 58 7.53 -4.64 42.35
CA ASN A 58 8.67 -4.88 41.46
C ASN A 58 8.33 -5.89 40.35
N GLN A 59 7.60 -6.96 40.68
CA GLN A 59 7.13 -7.92 39.66
C GLN A 59 6.15 -7.28 38.68
N HIS A 60 5.21 -6.48 39.19
CA HIS A 60 4.24 -5.78 38.34
C HIS A 60 4.93 -4.82 37.38
N GLU A 61 5.88 -4.01 37.87
CA GLU A 61 6.67 -3.09 37.06
C GLU A 61 7.50 -3.83 36.01
N GLY A 62 8.13 -4.95 36.37
CA GLY A 62 8.89 -5.78 35.43
C GLY A 62 8.03 -6.36 34.30
N LEU A 63 6.85 -6.90 34.64
CA LEU A 63 5.89 -7.39 33.65
C LEU A 63 5.33 -6.26 32.78
N GLN A 64 5.09 -5.08 33.36
CA GLN A 64 4.61 -3.92 32.64
C GLN A 64 5.64 -3.41 31.62
N LEU A 65 6.92 -3.38 32.00
CA LEU A 65 8.01 -3.03 31.08
C LEU A 65 8.13 -4.05 29.94
N GLN A 66 8.08 -5.35 30.24
CA GLN A 66 8.07 -6.38 29.21
C GLN A 66 6.89 -6.21 28.26
N LEU A 67 5.68 -5.99 28.81
CA LEU A 67 4.49 -5.75 28.00
C LEU A 67 4.67 -4.57 27.05
N GLN A 68 5.23 -3.45 27.54
CA GLN A 68 5.52 -2.27 26.71
C GLN A 68 6.53 -2.59 25.61
N GLN A 69 7.63 -3.28 25.93
CA GLN A 69 8.62 -3.71 24.92
C GLN A 69 7.98 -4.59 23.85
N TRP A 70 7.15 -5.55 24.24
CA TRP A 70 6.42 -6.41 23.30
C TRP A 70 5.45 -5.60 22.44
N GLN A 71 4.73 -4.64 23.02
CA GLN A 71 3.83 -3.75 22.27
C GLN A 71 4.59 -2.92 21.24
N GLU A 72 5.67 -2.26 21.63
CA GLU A 72 6.51 -1.44 20.75
C GLU A 72 7.11 -2.29 19.62
N HIS A 73 7.68 -3.44 19.95
CA HIS A 73 8.27 -4.34 18.96
C HIS A 73 7.23 -4.84 17.96
N THR A 74 6.04 -5.21 18.43
CA THR A 74 4.95 -5.67 17.55
C THR A 74 4.46 -4.53 16.64
N GLN A 75 4.35 -3.31 17.16
CA GLN A 75 4.00 -2.13 16.36
C GLN A 75 5.04 -1.85 15.28
N GLN A 76 6.34 -1.91 15.60
CA GLN A 76 7.41 -1.72 14.63
C GLN A 76 7.35 -2.77 13.52
N MET A 77 7.22 -4.05 13.88
CA MET A 77 7.08 -5.13 12.90
C MET A 77 5.86 -4.94 11.99
N LEU A 78 4.73 -4.48 12.56
CA LEU A 78 3.53 -4.21 11.78
C LEU A 78 3.76 -3.08 10.76
N GLN A 79 4.40 -1.98 11.20
CA GLN A 79 4.75 -0.86 10.32
C GLN A 79 5.72 -1.28 9.21
N GLU A 80 6.75 -2.06 9.51
CA GLU A 80 7.68 -2.58 8.51
C GLU A 80 6.97 -3.46 7.48
N LYS A 81 6.05 -4.33 7.92
CA LYS A 81 5.28 -5.19 7.01
C LYS A 81 4.32 -4.39 6.14
N GLU A 82 3.69 -3.37 6.68
CA GLU A 82 2.84 -2.46 5.93
C GLU A 82 3.65 -1.70 4.87
N GLN A 83 4.83 -1.18 5.22
CA GLN A 83 5.73 -0.52 4.27
C GLN A 83 6.20 -1.47 3.16
N GLN A 84 6.58 -2.70 3.50
CA GLN A 84 6.95 -3.75 2.52
C GLN A 84 5.80 -4.05 1.56
N LEU A 85 4.58 -4.17 2.08
CA LEU A 85 3.39 -4.42 1.29
C LEU A 85 3.10 -3.25 0.34
N ASN A 86 3.14 -2.02 0.86
CA ASN A 86 2.92 -0.80 0.08
C ASN A 86 3.96 -0.66 -1.05
N HIS A 87 5.22 -0.96 -0.77
CA HIS A 87 6.28 -0.95 -1.79
C HIS A 87 6.01 -1.94 -2.93
N VAL A 88 5.64 -3.17 -2.60
CA VAL A 88 5.31 -4.20 -3.60
C VAL A 88 4.05 -3.80 -4.38
N HIS A 89 3.04 -3.25 -3.70
CA HIS A 89 1.82 -2.77 -4.33
C HIS A 89 2.12 -1.64 -5.34
N CYS A 90 2.88 -0.62 -4.94
CA CYS A 90 3.30 0.46 -5.84
C CYS A 90 4.06 -0.05 -7.06
N LYS A 91 5.03 -0.96 -6.87
CA LYS A 91 5.76 -1.59 -7.97
C LYS A 91 4.83 -2.34 -8.92
N ARG A 92 3.88 -3.09 -8.38
CA ARG A 92 2.89 -3.83 -9.16
C ARG A 92 2.02 -2.87 -9.98
N THR A 93 1.52 -1.80 -9.38
CA THR A 93 0.69 -0.79 -10.06
C THR A 93 1.44 -0.15 -11.22
N VAL A 94 2.66 0.34 -10.98
CA VAL A 94 3.49 0.96 -12.03
C VAL A 94 3.78 -0.02 -13.17
N ASN A 95 4.08 -1.28 -12.86
CA ASN A 95 4.29 -2.30 -13.88
C ASN A 95 3.03 -2.59 -14.70
N LEU A 96 1.86 -2.64 -14.04
CA LEU A 96 0.57 -2.82 -14.72
C LEU A 96 0.24 -1.65 -15.62
N GLU A 97 0.45 -0.42 -15.17
CA GLU A 97 0.29 0.79 -15.98
C GLU A 97 1.18 0.73 -17.21
N LYS A 98 2.47 0.42 -17.04
CA LYS A 98 3.42 0.29 -18.16
C LYS A 98 3.00 -0.78 -19.16
N LEU A 99 2.52 -1.94 -18.69
CA LEU A 99 2.01 -3.00 -19.57
C LEU A 99 0.74 -2.56 -20.32
N SER A 100 -0.16 -1.83 -19.66
CA SER A 100 -1.35 -1.29 -20.30
C SER A 100 -1.01 -0.28 -21.40
N GLU A 101 -0.02 0.58 -21.16
CA GLU A 101 0.48 1.55 -22.13
C GLU A 101 1.13 0.86 -23.33
N MET A 102 1.98 -0.15 -23.10
CA MET A 102 2.57 -0.93 -24.19
C MET A 102 1.48 -1.59 -25.03
N ARG A 103 0.49 -2.22 -24.40
CA ARG A 103 -0.64 -2.85 -25.10
C ARG A 103 -1.39 -1.83 -25.97
N ARG A 104 -1.62 -0.61 -25.46
CA ARG A 104 -2.24 0.47 -26.24
C ARG A 104 -1.38 0.84 -27.45
N LYS A 105 -0.07 1.01 -27.27
CA LYS A 105 0.86 1.34 -28.37
C LYS A 105 0.90 0.24 -29.43
N PHE A 106 0.92 -1.04 -29.03
CA PHE A 106 0.87 -2.16 -29.97
C PHE A 106 -0.41 -2.14 -30.81
N LYS A 107 -1.58 -1.96 -30.18
CA LYS A 107 -2.84 -1.84 -30.92
C LYS A 107 -2.84 -0.67 -31.93
N GLN A 108 -2.28 0.47 -31.54
CA GLN A 108 -2.16 1.63 -32.44
C GLN A 108 -1.25 1.32 -33.63
N MET A 109 -0.10 0.68 -33.40
CA MET A 109 0.81 0.28 -34.48
C MET A 109 0.19 -0.78 -35.41
N GLU A 110 -0.53 -1.75 -34.86
CA GLU A 110 -1.26 -2.75 -35.64
C GLU A 110 -2.34 -2.11 -36.51
N GLN A 111 -3.05 -1.12 -35.98
CA GLN A 111 -4.06 -0.37 -36.72
C GLN A 111 -3.42 0.41 -37.89
N VAL A 112 -2.34 1.15 -37.64
CA VAL A 112 -1.62 1.89 -38.71
C VAL A 112 -1.09 0.92 -39.77
N ALA A 113 -0.51 -0.22 -39.37
CA ALA A 113 -0.03 -1.22 -40.32
C ALA A 113 -1.15 -1.85 -41.16
N MET A 114 -2.36 -1.96 -40.61
CA MET A 114 -3.55 -2.42 -41.34
C MET A 114 -4.02 -1.35 -42.33
N GLU A 115 -4.13 -0.10 -41.89
CA GLU A 115 -4.50 1.05 -42.72
C GLU A 115 -3.54 1.23 -43.91
N ASP A 116 -2.22 1.20 -43.66
CA ASP A 116 -1.19 1.27 -44.71
C ASP A 116 -1.33 0.14 -45.75
N ARG A 117 -1.65 -1.08 -45.32
CA ARG A 117 -1.86 -2.22 -46.23
C ARG A 117 -3.11 -2.02 -47.10
N GLU A 118 -4.20 -1.56 -46.50
CA GLU A 118 -5.44 -1.26 -47.24
C GLU A 118 -5.22 -0.13 -48.25
N GLU A 119 -4.51 0.92 -47.88
CA GLU A 119 -4.17 2.03 -48.77
C GLU A 119 -3.30 1.57 -49.95
N GLN A 120 -2.28 0.76 -49.69
CA GLN A 120 -1.44 0.18 -50.74
C GLN A 120 -2.25 -0.72 -51.69
N GLU A 121 -3.19 -1.50 -51.17
CA GLU A 121 -4.05 -2.34 -52.00
C GLU A 121 -5.00 -1.50 -52.88
N LYS A 122 -5.65 -0.48 -52.30
CA LYS A 122 -6.47 0.49 -53.04
C LYS A 122 -5.66 1.18 -54.13
N LEU A 123 -4.43 1.60 -53.83
CA LEU A 123 -3.56 2.26 -54.81
C LEU A 123 -3.18 1.30 -55.96
N ARG A 124 -2.85 0.03 -55.65
CA ARG A 124 -2.57 -0.98 -56.68
C ARG A 124 -3.78 -1.21 -57.59
N GLN A 125 -4.98 -1.28 -57.01
CA GLN A 125 -6.22 -1.45 -57.77
C GLN A 125 -6.48 -0.26 -58.70
N GLN A 126 -6.37 0.98 -58.19
CA GLN A 126 -6.51 2.20 -58.99
C GLN A 126 -5.48 2.27 -60.13
N GLN A 127 -4.23 1.87 -59.87
CA GLN A 127 -3.20 1.81 -60.92
C GLN A 127 -3.53 0.77 -61.99
N ALA A 128 -4.06 -0.40 -61.61
CA ALA A 128 -4.47 -1.43 -62.55
C ALA A 128 -5.64 -0.94 -63.43
N GLU A 129 -6.64 -0.29 -62.83
CA GLU A 129 -7.78 0.32 -63.52
C GLU A 129 -7.33 1.41 -64.50
N ALA A 130 -6.45 2.33 -64.06
CA ALA A 130 -5.89 3.37 -64.92
C ALA A 130 -5.11 2.80 -66.10
N ARG A 131 -4.34 1.73 -65.89
CA ARG A 131 -3.62 1.02 -66.97
C ARG A 131 -4.60 0.36 -67.95
N ALA A 132 -5.64 -0.31 -67.45
CA ALA A 132 -6.67 -0.93 -68.29
C ALA A 132 -7.43 0.11 -69.11
N ALA A 133 -7.86 1.21 -68.48
CA ALA A 133 -8.49 2.34 -69.14
C ALA A 133 -7.60 2.93 -70.24
N THR A 134 -6.31 3.12 -69.96
CA THR A 134 -5.32 3.62 -70.95
C THR A 134 -5.20 2.68 -72.15
N LYS A 135 -5.15 1.35 -71.92
CA LYS A 135 -5.12 0.35 -73.01
C LYS A 135 -6.39 0.40 -73.87
N LEU A 136 -7.55 0.47 -73.23
CA LEU A 136 -8.85 0.56 -73.93
C LEU A 136 -8.94 1.85 -74.75
N GLN A 137 -8.55 2.96 -74.14
CA GLN A 137 -8.45 4.27 -74.79
C GLN A 137 -7.50 4.27 -75.99
N ALA A 138 -6.31 3.68 -75.86
CA ALA A 138 -5.35 3.57 -76.96
C ALA A 138 -5.86 2.66 -78.09
N TRP A 139 -6.48 1.53 -77.74
CA TRP A 139 -7.14 0.63 -78.69
C TRP A 139 -8.24 1.35 -79.47
N TRP A 140 -9.11 2.09 -78.77
CA TRP A 140 -10.17 2.87 -79.39
C TRP A 140 -9.63 3.93 -80.35
N ARG A 141 -8.64 4.74 -79.92
CA ARG A 141 -7.98 5.71 -80.80
C ARG A 141 -7.37 5.05 -82.02
N GLY A 142 -6.70 3.90 -81.86
CA GLY A 142 -6.18 3.12 -82.98
C GLY A 142 -7.28 2.58 -83.91
N CYS A 143 -8.42 2.17 -83.35
CA CYS A 143 -9.60 1.73 -84.10
C CYS A 143 -10.19 2.89 -84.91
N MET A 144 -10.34 4.07 -84.31
CA MET A 144 -10.81 5.29 -84.98
C MET A 144 -9.93 5.63 -86.19
N VAL A 145 -8.61 5.59 -86.05
CA VAL A 145 -7.66 5.86 -87.15
C VAL A 145 -7.77 4.81 -88.25
N ARG A 146 -7.77 3.51 -87.91
CA ARG A 146 -7.82 2.42 -88.90
C ARG A 146 -9.14 2.35 -89.66
N ARG A 147 -10.25 2.70 -89.01
CA ARG A 147 -11.60 2.70 -89.61
C ARG A 147 -11.99 4.03 -90.25
N GLY A 148 -11.12 5.05 -90.20
CA GLY A 148 -11.41 6.39 -90.72
C GLY A 148 -12.61 7.06 -90.03
N LEU A 149 -12.81 6.78 -88.74
CA LEU A 149 -13.88 7.36 -87.94
C LEU A 149 -13.35 8.65 -87.27
N GLY A 150 -14.04 9.77 -87.47
CA GLY A 150 -13.63 11.10 -86.97
C GLY A 150 -12.87 11.94 -88.00
N SER A 151 -12.25 13.04 -87.56
CA SER A 151 -11.51 14.02 -88.37
C SER A 151 -10.23 13.50 -89.06
N PHE A 152 -9.95 12.19 -88.94
CA PHE A 152 -8.84 11.48 -89.59
C PHE A 152 -9.25 10.74 -90.88
N LYS A 153 -10.46 10.96 -91.39
CA LYS A 153 -10.78 10.56 -92.77
C LYS A 153 -9.71 11.17 -93.69
N LYS A 154 -8.96 10.32 -94.38
CA LYS A 154 -8.13 10.74 -95.49
C LYS A 154 -9.03 11.58 -96.40
N ALA A 155 -8.70 12.85 -96.55
CA ALA A 155 -9.17 13.65 -97.67
C ALA A 155 -8.58 13.00 -98.93
N GLU A 156 -9.29 11.99 -99.45
CA GLU A 156 -9.12 11.54 -100.82
C GLU A 156 -9.63 12.69 -101.70
N GLU A 157 -8.69 13.22 -102.47
CA GLU A 157 -8.83 14.05 -103.67
C GLU A 157 -9.80 15.23 -103.62
N ASP A 158 -9.25 16.45 -103.61
CA ASP A 158 -9.68 17.38 -104.65
C ASP A 158 -8.52 18.19 -105.24
N LYS A 159 -8.49 18.14 -106.57
CA LYS A 159 -7.55 18.78 -107.48
C LYS A 159 -7.59 20.30 -107.32
N LYS A 160 -6.48 20.97 -107.66
CA LYS A 160 -6.37 21.94 -108.78
C LYS A 160 -5.33 23.01 -108.44
N GLY A 161 -4.24 22.99 -109.20
CA GLY A 161 -3.07 23.81 -108.96
C GLY A 161 -3.29 25.31 -109.13
N LYS A 162 -2.32 26.09 -108.61
CA LYS A 162 -1.84 27.26 -109.33
C LYS A 162 -0.39 27.56 -108.99
N LYS A 163 0.35 27.74 -110.07
CA LYS A 163 1.77 27.97 -110.22
C LYS A 163 2.16 29.37 -109.72
N LYS A 164 3.35 29.44 -109.09
CA LYS A 164 4.32 30.56 -109.02
C LYS A 164 3.86 31.93 -108.45
N LYS A 165 4.61 32.39 -107.43
CA LYS A 165 5.45 33.59 -107.59
C LYS A 165 6.66 33.55 -106.65
N ASP A 166 7.82 33.38 -107.26
CA ASP A 166 9.14 33.71 -106.73
C ASP A 166 9.24 35.25 -106.56
N GLY A 167 9.90 35.73 -105.49
CA GLY A 167 9.94 37.16 -105.18
C GLY A 167 10.47 37.59 -103.80
N LYS A 168 11.68 37.18 -103.45
CA LYS A 168 12.80 38.04 -102.99
C LYS A 168 12.62 39.00 -101.78
N LYS A 169 13.57 38.87 -100.82
CA LYS A 169 14.09 39.85 -99.81
C LYS A 169 13.12 40.18 -98.66
N LYS A 170 13.52 40.30 -97.39
CA LYS A 170 14.77 40.84 -96.81
C LYS A 170 14.86 40.49 -95.31
N LYS A 171 16.01 39.94 -94.91
CA LYS A 171 16.80 40.14 -93.68
C LYS A 171 16.27 41.08 -92.56
N LYS A 172 16.41 40.57 -91.32
CA LYS A 172 16.68 41.23 -90.02
C LYS A 172 15.60 42.13 -89.40
N LYS A 173 15.17 41.81 -88.17
CA LYS A 173 15.84 42.28 -86.94
C LYS A 173 15.47 41.35 -85.79
#